data_AF-A0A496W5U9-F1
#
_entry.id   AF-A0A496W5U9-F1
#
_cell.length_a   1.000
_cell.length_b   1.000
_cell.length_c   1.000
_cell.angle_alpha   90.00
_cell.angle_beta   90.00
_cell.angle_gamma   90.00
#
_symmetry.space_group_name_H-M   'P 1'
#
loop_
_entity.id
_entity.type
_entity.pdbx_description
1 polymer ?
#
loop_
_entity_poly.entity_id
_entity_poly.type
_entity_poly.pdbx_seq_one_letter_code
_entity_poly.pdbx_strand_id
1 'polypeptide(L)'
;MNCSNPLPIVWENYEASRDALIITKRVLTHDDKERLLFHTTFSAKDSTYAKRVIENSLKEVEDLFVLSLWSKFERFLRDYLQEKGATLQTTQPTALAQPMYAYFCDEVEFWKPNQMLDLLKKTLFISHSDLIGQAKQTLAYRDWVAHGKNLNKHPSSTIKAKFAYKTLNNIVETLLLN
;
A
#
# COMPACT_ATOMS: atom_id res chain seq x y z
N MET A 1 -15.32 13.80 -9.53
CA MET A 1 -14.36 14.09 -8.44
C MET A 1 -13.00 13.81 -9.03
N ASN A 2 -12.04 14.73 -8.91
CA ASN A 2 -10.72 14.51 -9.48
C ASN A 2 -9.97 13.52 -8.59
N CYS A 3 -9.61 12.34 -9.08
CA CYS A 3 -8.78 11.40 -8.33
C CYS A 3 -7.44 12.06 -7.96
N SER A 4 -7.10 12.13 -6.67
CA SER A 4 -5.78 12.57 -6.19
C SER A 4 -4.97 11.36 -5.72
N ASN A 5 -3.64 11.43 -5.82
CA ASN A 5 -2.78 10.36 -5.34
C ASN A 5 -2.91 10.18 -3.81
N PRO A 6 -3.38 9.01 -3.30
CA PRO A 6 -3.60 8.81 -1.88
C PRO A 6 -2.38 8.26 -1.13
N LEU A 7 -1.28 7.96 -1.82
CA LEU A 7 -0.13 7.26 -1.26
C LEU A 7 0.84 8.16 -0.47
N PRO A 8 1.07 9.44 -0.80
CA PRO A 8 2.02 10.29 -0.07
C PRO A 8 1.74 10.36 1.43
N ILE A 9 0.48 10.52 1.84
CA ILE A 9 0.14 10.58 3.28
C ILE A 9 0.41 9.26 4.01
N VAL A 10 0.26 8.11 3.33
CA VAL A 10 0.61 6.80 3.91
C VAL A 10 2.12 6.69 4.07
N TRP A 11 2.88 7.20 3.10
CA TRP A 11 4.33 7.23 3.14
C TRP A 11 4.85 8.12 4.28
N GLU A 12 4.33 9.34 4.43
CA GLU A 12 4.69 10.25 5.52
C GLU A 12 4.46 9.61 6.90
N ASN A 13 3.31 8.96 7.08
CA ASN A 13 2.99 8.25 8.32
C ASN A 13 3.95 7.08 8.60
N TYR A 14 4.38 6.37 7.56
CA TYR A 14 5.39 5.32 7.66
C TYR A 14 6.73 5.89 8.12
N GLU A 15 7.18 6.98 7.51
CA GLU A 15 8.47 7.60 7.86
C GLU A 15 8.45 8.10 9.31
N ALA A 16 7.38 8.79 9.72
CA ALA A 16 7.22 9.23 11.10
C ALA A 16 7.22 8.06 12.09
N SER A 17 6.50 6.97 11.80
CA SER A 17 6.44 5.79 12.66
C SER A 17 7.79 5.09 12.77
N ARG A 18 8.49 4.93 11.64
CA ARG A 18 9.82 4.32 11.59
C ARG A 18 10.84 5.16 12.36
N ASP A 19 10.83 6.47 12.15
CA ASP A 19 11.78 7.38 12.77
C ASP A 19 11.56 7.46 14.30
N ALA A 20 10.30 7.45 14.75
CA ALA A 20 9.98 7.34 16.18
C ALA A 20 10.56 6.07 16.82
N LEU A 21 10.45 4.91 16.15
CA LEU A 21 11.03 3.65 16.62
C LEU A 21 12.57 3.68 16.59
N ILE A 22 13.18 4.27 15.56
CA ILE A 22 14.64 4.43 15.47
C ILE A 22 15.16 5.34 16.59
N ILE A 23 14.49 6.46 16.86
CA ILE A 23 14.84 7.36 17.95
C ILE A 23 14.72 6.63 19.28
N THR A 24 13.62 5.92 19.51
CA THR A 24 13.42 5.12 20.74
C THR A 24 14.55 4.09 20.92
N LYS A 25 15.01 3.45 19.84
CA LYS A 25 16.15 2.53 19.88
C LYS A 25 17.44 3.23 20.29
N ARG A 26 17.70 4.45 19.79
CA ARG A 26 18.89 5.25 20.13
C ARG A 26 18.87 5.71 21.58
N VAL A 27 17.69 6.02 22.13
CA VAL A 27 17.52 6.42 23.54
C VAL A 27 17.98 5.31 24.49
N LEU A 28 17.86 4.02 24.12
CA LEU A 28 18.29 2.91 24.98
C LEU A 28 19.78 2.94 25.36
N THR A 29 20.62 3.63 24.59
CA THR A 29 22.06 3.78 24.83
C THR A 29 22.46 5.18 25.29
N HIS A 30 21.48 6.05 25.56
CA HIS A 30 21.73 7.43 25.99
C HIS A 30 21.81 7.53 27.52
N ASP A 31 22.65 8.42 28.05
CA ASP A 31 22.82 8.62 29.50
C ASP A 31 21.49 8.96 30.21
N ASP A 32 20.70 9.86 29.62
CA ASP A 32 19.36 10.26 30.08
C ASP A 32 18.22 9.25 29.82
N LYS A 33 18.51 7.98 29.48
CA LYS A 33 17.46 7.01 29.07
C LYS A 33 16.29 6.90 30.06
N GLU A 34 16.56 6.96 31.36
CA GLU A 34 15.52 6.83 32.39
C GLU A 34 14.51 7.98 32.31
N ARG A 35 15.01 9.20 32.11
CA ARG A 35 14.19 10.40 31.93
C ARG A 35 13.43 10.37 30.60
N LEU A 36 14.11 9.99 29.52
CA LEU A 36 13.55 10.00 28.17
C LEU A 36 12.51 8.89 27.93
N LEU A 37 12.65 7.76 28.64
CA LEU A 37 11.72 6.63 28.56
C LEU A 37 10.69 6.66 29.69
N PHE A 38 10.67 7.68 30.54
CA PHE A 38 9.70 7.81 31.62
C PHE A 38 8.26 7.80 31.08
N HIS A 39 7.35 7.12 31.78
CA HIS A 39 5.96 6.87 31.35
C HIS A 39 5.80 6.12 30.01
N THR A 40 6.79 5.33 29.60
CA THR A 40 6.66 4.44 28.44
C THR A 40 6.61 2.98 28.88
N THR A 41 6.28 2.08 27.96
CA THR A 41 6.37 0.63 28.19
C THR A 41 7.80 0.15 28.45
N PHE A 42 8.82 0.98 28.23
CA PHE A 42 10.23 0.65 28.38
C PHE A 42 10.86 1.15 29.69
N SER A 43 10.19 2.00 30.49
CA SER A 43 10.80 2.62 31.69
C SER A 43 11.39 1.62 32.68
N ALA A 44 10.75 0.46 32.83
CA ALA A 44 11.15 -0.58 33.79
C ALA A 44 11.67 -1.86 33.09
N LYS A 45 12.02 -1.79 31.81
CA LYS A 45 12.45 -2.95 31.02
C LYS A 45 13.96 -2.94 30.81
N ASP A 46 14.55 -4.13 30.77
CA ASP A 46 15.96 -4.25 30.42
C ASP A 46 16.21 -3.80 28.97
N SER A 47 17.37 -3.20 28.73
CA SER A 47 17.72 -2.64 27.42
C SER A 47 17.73 -3.70 26.31
N THR A 48 18.04 -4.95 26.62
CA THR A 48 18.07 -6.05 25.65
C THR A 48 16.66 -6.42 25.19
N TYR A 49 15.72 -6.55 26.13
CA TYR A 49 14.30 -6.76 25.86
C TYR A 49 13.72 -5.60 25.05
N ALA A 50 13.97 -4.36 25.48
CA ALA A 50 13.47 -3.17 24.80
C ALA A 50 13.96 -3.11 23.35
N LYS A 51 15.27 -3.35 23.13
CA LYS A 51 15.86 -3.41 21.79
C LYS A 51 15.18 -4.47 20.91
N ARG A 52 14.98 -5.68 21.44
CA ARG A 52 14.30 -6.76 20.72
C ARG A 52 12.87 -6.39 20.33
N VAL A 53 12.11 -5.81 21.25
CA VAL A 53 10.73 -5.36 20.98
C VAL A 53 10.73 -4.30 19.88
N ILE A 54 11.59 -3.29 19.96
CA ILE A 54 11.67 -2.23 18.93
C ILE A 54 12.08 -2.79 17.57
N GLU A 55 13.04 -3.71 17.51
CA GLU A 55 13.46 -4.36 16.26
C GLU A 55 12.33 -5.20 15.64
N ASN A 56 11.52 -5.87 16.46
CA ASN A 56 10.33 -6.57 16.00
C ASN A 56 9.24 -5.59 15.53
N SER A 57 9.00 -4.51 16.28
CA SER A 57 8.05 -3.46 15.91
C SER A 57 8.43 -2.79 14.58
N LEU A 58 9.72 -2.56 14.33
CA LEU A 58 10.19 -2.03 13.04
C LEU A 58 9.82 -2.94 11.86
N LYS A 59 9.93 -4.26 12.03
CA LYS A 59 9.51 -5.24 11.01
C LYS A 59 8.00 -5.25 10.84
N GLU A 60 7.26 -5.20 11.94
CA GLU A 60 5.79 -5.20 11.89
C GLU A 60 5.24 -3.93 11.22
N VAL A 61 5.82 -2.77 11.54
CA VAL A 61 5.50 -1.50 10.90
C VAL A 61 5.76 -1.56 9.40
N GLU A 62 6.89 -2.10 8.94
CA GLU A 62 7.14 -2.33 7.51
C GLU A 62 6.01 -3.11 6.82
N ASP A 63 5.64 -4.24 7.41
CA ASP A 63 4.62 -5.14 6.85
C ASP A 63 3.24 -4.47 6.79
N LEU A 64 2.83 -3.83 7.88
CA LEU A 64 1.56 -3.12 7.98
C LEU A 64 1.48 -1.94 7.00
N PHE A 65 2.58 -1.24 6.76
CA PHE A 65 2.58 -0.14 5.79
C PHE A 65 2.56 -0.62 4.34
N VAL A 66 3.15 -1.77 4.00
CA VAL A 66 2.93 -2.39 2.68
C VAL A 66 1.46 -2.72 2.46
N LEU A 67 0.78 -3.27 3.48
CA LEU A 67 -0.65 -3.55 3.43
C LEU A 67 -1.49 -2.27 3.27
N SER A 68 -1.17 -1.22 4.03
CA SER A 68 -1.86 0.07 3.96
C SER A 68 -1.70 0.74 2.59
N LEU A 69 -0.47 0.77 2.05
CA LEU A 69 -0.16 1.29 0.73
C LEU A 69 -0.97 0.56 -0.36
N TRP A 70 -1.00 -0.77 -0.31
CA TRP A 70 -1.78 -1.55 -1.24
C TRP A 70 -3.28 -1.24 -1.16
N SER A 71 -3.83 -1.17 0.06
CA SER A 71 -5.27 -0.95 0.26
C SER A 71 -5.71 0.41 -0.31
N LYS A 72 -4.90 1.45 -0.12
CA LYS A 72 -5.15 2.78 -0.71
C LYS A 72 -4.99 2.78 -2.23
N PHE A 73 -3.96 2.12 -2.75
CA PHE A 73 -3.75 1.94 -4.18
C PHE A 73 -4.93 1.21 -4.85
N GLU A 74 -5.43 0.14 -4.24
CA GLU A 74 -6.53 -0.66 -4.78
C GLU A 74 -7.83 0.14 -4.85
N ARG A 75 -8.18 0.88 -3.80
CA ARG A 75 -9.33 1.79 -3.82
C ARG A 75 -9.18 2.85 -4.92
N PHE A 76 -7.99 3.46 -5.02
CA PHE A 76 -7.69 4.41 -6.08
C PHE A 76 -7.90 3.83 -7.48
N LEU A 77 -7.44 2.59 -7.74
CA LEU A 77 -7.65 1.96 -9.05
C LEU A 77 -9.14 1.79 -9.37
N ARG A 78 -9.94 1.37 -8.40
CA ARG A 78 -11.40 1.23 -8.58
C ARG A 78 -12.04 2.57 -8.89
N ASP A 79 -11.74 3.60 -8.08
CA ASP A 79 -12.25 4.96 -8.28
C ASP A 79 -11.85 5.51 -9.65
N TYR A 80 -10.58 5.37 -10.01
CA TYR A 80 -10.05 5.83 -11.30
C TYR A 80 -10.74 5.15 -12.48
N LEU A 81 -10.93 3.83 -12.43
CA LEU A 81 -11.62 3.08 -13.47
C LEU A 81 -13.10 3.47 -13.59
N GLN A 82 -13.79 3.66 -12.46
CA GLN A 82 -15.17 4.14 -12.42
C GLN A 82 -15.30 5.56 -12.98
N GLU A 83 -14.34 6.44 -12.68
CA GLU A 83 -14.29 7.80 -13.22
C GLU A 83 -14.09 7.79 -14.74
N LYS A 84 -13.09 7.06 -15.25
CA LYS A 84 -12.84 6.99 -16.70
C LYS A 84 -13.96 6.25 -17.45
N GLY A 85 -14.59 5.28 -16.80
CA GLY A 85 -15.76 4.56 -17.32
C GLY A 85 -17.02 5.42 -17.43
N ALA A 86 -17.06 6.62 -16.83
CA ALA A 86 -18.20 7.53 -16.96
C ALA A 86 -18.50 7.92 -18.41
N THR A 87 -17.52 7.77 -19.31
CA THR A 87 -17.71 7.89 -20.77
C THR A 87 -18.77 6.92 -21.32
N LEU A 88 -19.05 5.80 -20.66
CA LEU A 88 -20.15 4.90 -21.03
C LEU A 88 -21.51 5.60 -20.99
N GLN A 89 -21.69 6.62 -20.13
CA GLN A 89 -22.92 7.41 -20.04
C GLN A 89 -23.19 8.23 -21.32
N THR A 90 -22.18 8.46 -22.16
CA THR A 90 -22.34 9.18 -23.42
C THR A 90 -22.58 8.24 -24.62
N THR A 91 -22.69 6.93 -24.39
CA THR A 91 -22.86 5.93 -25.44
C THR A 91 -24.30 5.89 -25.95
N GLN A 92 -24.50 5.54 -27.22
CA GLN A 92 -25.81 5.29 -27.80
C GLN A 92 -26.12 3.79 -27.88
N PRO A 93 -27.38 3.36 -27.66
CA PRO A 93 -28.55 4.19 -27.34
C PRO A 93 -28.54 4.69 -25.89
N THR A 94 -28.93 5.95 -25.66
CA THR A 94 -28.92 6.59 -24.32
C THR A 94 -29.69 5.80 -23.25
N ALA A 95 -30.75 5.07 -23.63
CA ALA A 95 -31.50 4.21 -22.72
C ALA A 95 -30.66 3.07 -22.10
N LEU A 96 -29.60 2.62 -22.78
CA LEU A 96 -28.67 1.62 -22.26
C LEU A 96 -27.48 2.24 -21.51
N ALA A 97 -27.15 3.51 -21.78
CA ALA A 97 -25.93 4.14 -21.28
C ALA A 97 -25.83 4.15 -19.75
N GLN A 98 -26.89 4.63 -19.07
CA GLN A 98 -26.89 4.72 -17.61
C GLN A 98 -26.92 3.35 -16.92
N PRO A 99 -27.79 2.39 -17.30
CA PRO A 99 -27.74 1.04 -16.75
C PRO A 99 -26.39 0.34 -16.97
N MET A 100 -25.78 0.51 -18.15
CA MET A 100 -24.47 -0.08 -18.45
C MET A 100 -23.37 0.52 -17.58
N TYR A 101 -23.36 1.84 -17.39
CA TYR A 101 -22.37 2.47 -16.51
C TYR A 101 -22.55 2.03 -15.05
N ALA A 102 -23.79 1.97 -14.55
CA ALA A 102 -24.05 1.50 -13.20
C ALA A 102 -23.57 0.05 -13.00
N TYR A 103 -23.91 -0.84 -13.94
CA TYR A 103 -23.44 -2.23 -13.92
C TYR A 103 -21.91 -2.31 -13.96
N PHE A 104 -21.25 -1.50 -14.80
CA PHE A 104 -19.80 -1.42 -14.85
C PHE A 104 -19.21 -1.00 -13.50
N CYS A 105 -19.76 0.02 -12.84
CA CYS A 105 -19.28 0.47 -11.54
C CYS A 105 -19.42 -0.62 -10.46
N ASP A 106 -20.55 -1.31 -10.42
CA ASP A 106 -20.81 -2.41 -9.51
C ASP A 106 -19.80 -3.55 -9.74
N GLU A 107 -19.58 -3.94 -10.99
CA GLU A 107 -18.61 -4.98 -11.33
C GLU A 107 -17.18 -4.60 -10.94
N VAL A 108 -16.77 -3.33 -11.18
CA VAL A 108 -15.43 -2.84 -10.81
C VAL A 108 -15.18 -2.96 -9.31
N GLU A 109 -16.18 -2.91 -8.44
CA GLU A 109 -16.01 -3.15 -6.98
C GLU A 109 -15.61 -4.60 -6.66
N PHE A 110 -15.97 -5.56 -7.50
CA PHE A 110 -15.69 -6.98 -7.29
C PHE A 110 -14.49 -7.50 -8.09
N TRP A 111 -13.90 -6.67 -8.97
CA TRP A 111 -12.71 -7.07 -9.71
C TRP A 111 -11.57 -7.46 -8.78
N LYS A 112 -10.92 -8.59 -9.09
CA LYS A 112 -9.74 -9.04 -8.36
C LYS A 112 -8.57 -8.09 -8.69
N PRO A 113 -7.68 -7.80 -7.74
CA PRO A 113 -6.56 -6.90 -8.00
C PRO A 113 -5.69 -7.33 -9.18
N ASN A 114 -5.46 -8.64 -9.36
CA ASN A 114 -4.73 -9.15 -10.54
C ASN A 114 -5.42 -8.81 -11.87
N GLN A 115 -6.76 -8.81 -11.93
CA GLN A 115 -7.50 -8.48 -13.16
C GLN A 115 -7.31 -7.00 -13.51
N MET A 116 -7.38 -6.11 -12.52
CA MET A 116 -7.10 -4.68 -12.70
C MET A 116 -5.67 -4.46 -13.21
N LEU A 117 -4.68 -5.11 -12.58
CA LEU A 117 -3.28 -4.99 -13.01
C LEU A 117 -3.06 -5.55 -14.43
N ASP A 118 -3.69 -6.66 -14.79
CA ASP A 118 -3.58 -7.24 -16.13
C ASP A 118 -4.25 -6.36 -17.20
N LEU A 119 -5.35 -5.70 -16.86
CA LEU A 119 -5.95 -4.67 -17.72
C LEU A 119 -4.96 -3.53 -17.99
N LEU A 120 -4.35 -2.97 -16.93
CA LEU A 120 -3.37 -1.89 -17.04
C LEU A 120 -2.12 -2.31 -17.84
N LYS A 121 -1.63 -3.54 -17.63
CA LYS A 121 -0.49 -4.10 -18.38
C LYS A 121 -0.74 -4.15 -19.88
N LYS A 122 -1.97 -4.50 -20.29
CA LYS A 122 -2.36 -4.66 -21.69
C LYS A 122 -2.66 -3.33 -22.39
N THR A 123 -2.74 -2.23 -21.65
CA THR A 123 -3.13 -0.92 -22.19
C THR A 123 -2.06 0.14 -21.92
N LEU A 124 -2.11 0.78 -20.76
CA LEU A 124 -1.30 1.95 -20.42
C LEU A 124 0.16 1.60 -20.09
N PHE A 125 0.43 0.35 -19.72
CA PHE A 125 1.76 -0.10 -19.26
C PHE A 125 2.39 -1.16 -20.17
N ILE A 126 2.04 -1.21 -21.46
CA ILE A 126 2.61 -2.18 -22.41
C ILE A 126 4.15 -2.05 -22.45
N SER A 127 4.67 -0.84 -22.52
CA SER A 127 6.11 -0.53 -22.52
C SER A 127 6.77 -0.56 -21.13
N HIS A 128 5.98 -0.68 -20.06
CA HIS A 128 6.43 -0.65 -18.66
C HIS A 128 5.92 -1.88 -17.90
N SER A 129 5.91 -3.02 -18.56
CA SER A 129 5.27 -4.25 -18.06
C SER A 129 5.91 -4.78 -16.77
N ASP A 130 7.18 -4.45 -16.53
CA ASP A 130 7.92 -4.76 -15.30
C ASP A 130 7.32 -4.06 -14.09
N LEU A 131 6.83 -2.82 -14.24
CA LEU A 131 6.22 -2.05 -13.14
C LEU A 131 4.96 -2.76 -12.63
N ILE A 132 4.15 -3.31 -13.55
CA ILE A 132 2.99 -4.14 -13.18
C ILE A 132 3.44 -5.45 -12.53
N GLY A 133 4.53 -6.06 -13.02
CA GLY A 133 5.13 -7.24 -12.38
C GLY A 133 5.51 -6.99 -10.92
N GLN A 134 6.15 -5.84 -10.64
CA GLN A 134 6.51 -5.41 -9.28
C GLN A 134 5.28 -5.14 -8.41
N ALA A 135 4.20 -4.57 -8.98
CA ALA A 135 2.94 -4.41 -8.27
C ALA A 135 2.33 -5.77 -7.91
N LYS A 136 2.39 -6.76 -8.79
CA LYS A 136 1.94 -8.14 -8.49
C LYS A 136 2.78 -8.81 -7.39
N GLN A 137 4.09 -8.55 -7.33
CA GLN A 137 4.92 -9.01 -6.22
C GLN A 137 4.50 -8.34 -4.89
N THR A 138 4.18 -7.05 -4.94
CA THR A 138 3.66 -6.29 -3.79
C THR A 138 2.32 -6.85 -3.31
N LEU A 139 1.39 -7.18 -4.23
CA LEU A 139 0.13 -7.87 -3.93
C LEU A 139 0.37 -9.20 -3.21
N ALA A 140 1.22 -10.05 -3.77
CA ALA A 140 1.53 -11.36 -3.18
C ALA A 140 2.11 -11.24 -1.77
N TYR A 141 2.99 -10.26 -1.54
CA TYR A 141 3.51 -9.97 -0.21
C TYR A 141 2.44 -9.46 0.75
N ARG A 142 1.61 -8.52 0.31
CA ARG A 142 0.48 -8.00 1.09
C ARG A 142 -0.49 -9.11 1.49
N ASP A 143 -0.82 -10.01 0.57
CA ASP A 143 -1.74 -11.13 0.85
C ASP A 143 -1.12 -12.07 1.89
N TRP A 144 0.19 -12.35 1.80
CA TRP A 144 0.89 -13.12 2.82
C TRP A 144 0.85 -12.46 4.21
N VAL A 145 1.08 -11.14 4.29
CA VAL A 145 0.96 -10.36 5.54
C VAL A 145 -0.48 -10.44 6.08
N ALA A 146 -1.47 -10.15 5.24
CA ALA A 146 -2.89 -10.13 5.62
C ALA A 146 -3.40 -11.50 6.09
N HIS A 147 -2.82 -12.59 5.60
CA HIS A 147 -3.14 -13.96 5.99
C HIS A 147 -2.24 -14.51 7.12
N GLY A 148 -1.64 -13.62 7.92
CA GLY A 148 -0.91 -14.00 9.13
C GLY A 148 0.46 -14.63 8.88
N LYS A 149 1.11 -14.27 7.77
CA LYS A 149 2.49 -14.66 7.45
C LYS A 149 2.70 -16.17 7.37
N ASN A 150 1.74 -16.89 6.79
CA ASN A 150 1.77 -18.34 6.67
C ASN A 150 3.06 -18.84 5.97
N LEU A 151 3.86 -19.65 6.68
CA LEU A 151 5.14 -20.17 6.21
C LEU A 151 5.03 -21.07 4.97
N ASN A 152 3.88 -21.73 4.77
CA ASN A 152 3.64 -22.60 3.61
C ASN A 152 3.30 -21.82 2.33
N LYS A 153 3.08 -20.50 2.43
CA LYS A 153 2.72 -19.61 1.32
C LYS A 153 3.65 -18.40 1.26
N HIS A 154 4.94 -18.61 1.54
CA HIS A 154 5.91 -17.53 1.54
C HIS A 154 6.02 -16.91 0.13
N PRO A 155 5.95 -15.58 -0.01
CA PRO A 155 6.11 -14.92 -1.29
C PRO A 155 7.54 -15.11 -1.80
N SER A 156 7.74 -15.02 -3.12
CA SER A 156 9.07 -15.16 -3.73
C SER A 156 10.05 -14.04 -3.34
N SER A 157 9.57 -12.95 -2.76
CA SER A 157 10.40 -11.81 -2.35
C SER A 157 9.81 -11.12 -1.13
N THR A 158 10.68 -10.66 -0.24
CA THR A 158 10.31 -9.76 0.85
C THR A 158 10.21 -8.34 0.32
N ILE A 159 9.05 -7.71 0.48
CA ILE A 159 8.80 -6.36 -0.02
C ILE A 159 8.96 -5.35 1.11
N LYS A 160 9.76 -4.30 0.88
CA LYS A 160 9.89 -3.16 1.79
C LYS A 160 8.86 -2.10 1.48
N ALA A 161 8.42 -1.36 2.49
CA ALA A 161 7.47 -0.26 2.34
C ALA A 161 7.93 0.77 1.29
N LYS A 162 9.24 1.09 1.24
CA LYS A 162 9.83 1.98 0.22
C LYS A 162 9.68 1.46 -1.20
N PHE A 163 9.84 0.16 -1.41
CA PHE A 163 9.67 -0.46 -2.72
C PHE A 163 8.20 -0.41 -3.13
N ALA A 164 7.30 -0.86 -2.24
CA ALA A 164 5.86 -0.81 -2.46
C ALA A 164 5.40 0.62 -2.79
N TYR A 165 5.80 1.61 -2.00
CA TYR A 165 5.46 3.01 -2.23
C TYR A 165 5.91 3.46 -3.62
N LYS A 166 7.20 3.30 -3.97
CA LYS A 166 7.71 3.73 -5.27
C LYS A 166 6.98 3.07 -6.44
N THR A 167 6.80 1.75 -6.39
CA THR A 167 6.13 1.00 -7.46
C THR A 167 4.69 1.45 -7.63
N LEU A 168 3.92 1.50 -6.54
CA LEU A 168 2.50 1.87 -6.59
C LEU A 168 2.31 3.36 -6.94
N ASN A 169 3.15 4.24 -6.38
CA ASN A 169 3.13 5.67 -6.67
C ASN A 169 3.42 5.94 -8.14
N ASN A 170 4.41 5.27 -8.74
CA ASN A 170 4.69 5.44 -10.16
C ASN A 170 3.50 5.05 -11.05
N ILE A 171 2.76 4.00 -10.68
CA ILE A 171 1.53 3.61 -11.39
C ILE A 171 0.47 4.70 -11.24
N VAL A 172 0.22 5.18 -10.01
CA VAL A 172 -0.76 6.24 -9.73
C VAL A 172 -0.44 7.52 -10.51
N GLU A 173 0.80 8.01 -10.44
CA GLU A 173 1.23 9.21 -11.16
C GLU A 173 1.09 9.05 -12.68
N THR A 174 1.46 7.88 -13.21
CA THR A 174 1.26 7.61 -14.64
C THR A 174 -0.22 7.66 -15.03
N LEU A 175 -1.11 7.15 -14.18
CA LEU A 175 -2.55 7.19 -14.42
C LEU A 175 -3.11 8.62 -14.33
N LEU A 176 -2.63 9.45 -13.41
CA LEU A 176 -3.08 10.84 -13.26
C LEU A 176 -2.59 11.78 -14.36
N LEU A 177 -1.50 11.42 -15.04
CA LEU A 177 -0.99 12.16 -16.20
C LEU A 177 -1.79 11.88 -17.49
N ASN A 178 -2.68 10.89 -17.50
CA ASN A 178 -3.48 10.44 -18.65
C ASN A 178 -5.01 10.53 -18.37
#